data_AF-A0A9E5TTZ1-F1
#
_entry.id   AF-A0A9E5TTZ1-F1
#
_cell.length_a   1.000
_cell.length_b   1.000
_cell.length_c   1.000
_cell.angle_alpha   90.00
_cell.angle_beta   90.00
_cell.angle_gamma   90.00
#
_symmetry.space_group_name_H-M   'P 1'
#
loop_
_entity.id
_entity.type
_entity.pdbx_description
1 polymer ?
#
loop_
_entity_poly.entity_id
_entity_poly.type
_entity_poly.pdbx_seq_one_letter_code
_entity_poly.pdbx_strand_id
1 'polypeptide(L)'
;SEGEEGKFYLWTEQEIRRALPTEEADLIIAVFGIEKEGNFHEEATGKQMGRNILHLKREIHETASELKKPEAQLKKRLEDARGKLFAAREKRIHPHKDDKILTDWNGLMIAALA
;
A
#
# COMPACT_ATOMS: atom_id res chain seq x y z
N SER A 1 -5.30 17.89 18.66
CA SER A 1 -4.84 18.00 17.27
C SER A 1 -5.46 16.86 16.49
N GLU A 2 -6.30 17.18 15.51
CA GLU A 2 -7.18 16.26 14.78
C GLU A 2 -6.41 15.24 13.90
N GLY A 3 -5.63 14.35 14.54
CA GLY A 3 -6.12 13.03 14.92
C GLY A 3 -6.95 12.26 13.91
N GLU A 4 -6.85 12.51 12.60
CA GLU A 4 -7.35 11.54 11.64
C GLU A 4 -6.44 10.31 11.64
N GLU A 5 -6.69 9.41 12.60
CA GLU A 5 -5.95 8.17 12.88
C GLU A 5 -5.81 7.22 11.66
N GLY A 6 -6.47 7.51 10.53
CA GLY A 6 -6.35 6.76 9.28
C GLY A 6 -5.35 7.29 8.27
N LYS A 7 -4.99 8.59 8.27
CA LYS A 7 -4.23 9.22 7.17
C LYS A 7 -2.82 8.65 6.97
N PHE A 8 -2.23 8.06 8.02
CA PHE A 8 -0.87 7.54 7.98
C PHE A 8 -0.70 6.38 6.98
N TYR A 9 -1.74 5.57 6.77
CA TYR A 9 -1.72 4.42 5.86
C TYR A 9 -2.26 4.73 4.46
N LEU A 10 -2.77 5.95 4.26
CA LEU A 10 -3.37 6.37 3.00
C LEU A 10 -2.32 6.95 2.04
N TRP A 11 -2.46 6.59 0.78
CA TRP A 11 -1.58 7.00 -0.31
C TRP A 11 -2.38 7.59 -1.45
N THR A 12 -1.87 8.66 -2.05
CA THR A 12 -2.33 9.05 -3.39
C THR A 12 -1.49 8.34 -4.46
N GLU A 13 -2.04 8.15 -5.65
CA GLU A 13 -1.27 7.61 -6.79
C GLU A 13 0.02 8.43 -7.03
N GLN A 14 -0.08 9.76 -6.90
CA GLN A 14 1.07 10.65 -7.07
C GLN A 14 2.16 10.41 -6.02
N GLU A 15 1.80 10.13 -4.77
CA GLU A 15 2.78 9.82 -3.72
C GLU A 15 3.52 8.52 -4.02
N ILE A 16 2.81 7.50 -4.51
CA ILE A 16 3.42 6.23 -4.92
C ILE A 16 4.39 6.45 -6.08
N ARG A 17 3.96 7.19 -7.12
CA ARG A 17 4.82 7.52 -8.28
C ARG A 17 6.03 8.37 -7.93
N ARG A 18 5.98 9.17 -6.86
CA ARG A 18 7.13 9.94 -6.36
C ARG A 18 8.07 9.10 -5.49
N ALA A 19 7.53 8.10 -4.79
CA ALA A 19 8.29 7.24 -3.89
C ALA A 19 9.01 6.09 -4.62
N LEU A 20 8.52 5.68 -5.78
CA LEU A 20 8.99 4.51 -6.52
C LEU A 20 9.42 4.87 -7.95
N PRO A 21 10.37 4.12 -8.54
CA PRO A 21 10.62 4.15 -9.98
C PRO A 21 9.36 3.80 -10.77
N THR A 22 9.20 4.35 -11.98
CA THR A 22 7.99 4.20 -12.81
C THR A 22 7.52 2.74 -12.95
N GLU A 23 8.41 1.80 -13.27
CA GLU A 23 8.04 0.38 -13.41
C GLU A 23 7.51 -0.25 -12.11
N GLU A 24 8.08 0.12 -10.97
CA GLU A 24 7.63 -0.37 -9.66
C GLU A 24 6.30 0.30 -9.26
N ALA A 25 6.16 1.60 -9.53
CA ALA A 25 4.93 2.32 -9.27
C ALA A 25 3.76 1.73 -10.07
N ASP A 26 3.95 1.46 -11.36
CA ASP A 26 2.91 0.86 -12.21
C ASP A 26 2.53 -0.54 -11.72
N LEU A 27 3.52 -1.34 -11.28
CA LEU A 27 3.26 -2.64 -10.69
C LEU A 27 2.44 -2.52 -9.39
N ILE A 28 2.83 -1.62 -8.49
CA ILE A 28 2.13 -1.39 -7.22
C ILE A 28 0.71 -0.90 -7.46
N ILE A 29 0.52 0.04 -8.39
CA ILE A 29 -0.79 0.57 -8.74
C ILE A 29 -1.72 -0.54 -9.23
N ALA A 30 -1.22 -1.42 -10.11
CA ALA A 30 -1.99 -2.54 -10.62
C ALA A 30 -2.29 -3.60 -9.54
N VAL A 31 -1.28 -4.02 -8.77
CA VAL A 31 -1.39 -5.08 -7.76
C VAL A 31 -2.28 -4.67 -6.59
N PHE A 32 -2.12 -3.45 -6.10
CA PHE A 32 -2.83 -2.95 -4.93
C PHE A 32 -4.13 -2.21 -5.26
N GLY A 33 -4.55 -2.21 -6.53
CA GLY A 33 -5.80 -1.57 -6.96
C GLY A 33 -5.85 -0.08 -6.62
N ILE A 34 -4.74 0.63 -6.87
CA ILE A 34 -4.67 2.08 -6.61
C ILE A 34 -5.44 2.80 -7.71
N GLU A 35 -6.38 3.64 -7.29
CA GLU A 35 -7.23 4.43 -8.17
C GLU A 35 -6.90 5.92 -8.01
N LYS A 36 -7.01 6.67 -9.10
CA LYS A 36 -6.72 8.12 -9.09
C LYS A 36 -7.73 8.87 -8.23
N GLU A 37 -8.98 8.43 -8.27
CA GLU A 37 -10.10 8.91 -7.47
C GLU A 37 -10.05 8.40 -6.01
N GLY A 38 -9.25 7.36 -5.76
CA GLY A 38 -9.04 6.77 -4.45
C GLY A 38 -9.94 5.58 -4.16
N ASN A 39 -9.35 4.45 -3.77
CA ASN A 39 -10.08 3.25 -3.37
C ASN A 39 -10.58 3.28 -1.91
N PHE A 40 -10.18 4.27 -1.11
CA PHE A 40 -10.57 4.40 0.30
C PHE A 40 -11.70 5.42 0.48
N HIS A 41 -12.74 5.01 1.20
CA HIS A 41 -13.87 5.85 1.58
C HIS A 41 -13.72 6.25 3.04
N GLU A 42 -13.72 7.55 3.32
CA GLU A 42 -13.69 8.03 4.70
C GLU A 42 -15.06 7.85 5.35
N GLU A 43 -15.16 7.00 6.38
CA GLU A 43 -16.45 6.63 7.00
C GLU A 43 -17.21 7.83 7.59
N ALA A 44 -16.49 8.84 8.08
CA ALA A 44 -17.08 10.02 8.71
C ALA A 44 -17.75 10.97 7.69
N THR A 45 -17.21 11.05 6.47
CA THR A 45 -17.68 12.02 5.46
C THR A 45 -18.31 11.36 4.23
N GLY A 46 -18.11 10.05 4.05
CA GLY A 46 -18.50 9.28 2.88
C GLY A 46 -17.78 9.69 1.59
N LYS A 47 -16.77 10.57 1.67
CA LYS A 47 -16.11 11.12 0.49
C LYS A 47 -14.86 10.32 0.12
N GLN A 48 -14.71 10.06 -1.17
CA GLN A 48 -13.43 9.67 -1.75
C GLN A 48 -12.56 10.91 -1.89
N MET A 49 -11.44 10.95 -1.17
CA MET A 49 -10.51 12.09 -1.20
C MET A 49 -9.28 11.84 -2.10
N GLY A 50 -9.38 11.00 -3.14
CA GLY A 50 -8.20 10.63 -3.93
C GLY A 50 -7.21 9.75 -3.18
N ARG A 51 -7.65 9.15 -2.06
CA ARG A 51 -6.82 8.39 -1.13
C ARG A 51 -7.03 6.91 -1.35
N ASN A 52 -5.93 6.18 -1.28
CA ASN A 52 -5.90 4.74 -1.46
C ASN A 52 -5.32 4.06 -0.23
N ILE A 53 -5.87 2.91 0.10
CA ILE A 53 -5.27 1.95 1.00
C ILE A 53 -4.61 0.85 0.16
N LEU A 54 -3.40 0.44 0.54
CA LEU A 54 -2.70 -0.65 -0.12
C LEU A 54 -3.31 -1.98 0.32
N HIS A 55 -4.18 -2.56 -0.51
CA HIS A 55 -4.76 -3.89 -0.29
C HIS A 55 -4.57 -4.77 -1.53
N LEU A 56 -4.26 -6.06 -1.35
CA LEU A 56 -4.11 -6.95 -2.50
C LEU A 56 -5.49 -7.16 -3.14
N LYS A 57 -5.65 -6.72 -4.39
CA LYS A 57 -6.89 -6.94 -5.15
C LYS A 57 -6.93 -8.32 -5.79
N ARG A 58 -5.76 -8.90 -6.03
CA ARG A 58 -5.54 -10.20 -6.66
C ARG A 58 -4.43 -10.92 -5.94
N GLU A 59 -4.46 -12.25 -6.00
CA GLU A 59 -3.38 -13.05 -5.45
C GLU A 59 -2.08 -12.84 -6.25
N ILE A 60 -0.95 -12.97 -5.56
CA ILE A 60 0.36 -12.76 -6.20
C ILE A 60 0.58 -13.81 -7.29
N HIS A 61 0.09 -15.04 -7.11
CA HIS A 61 0.22 -16.12 -8.08
C HIS A 61 -0.57 -15.84 -9.39
N GLU A 62 -1.76 -15.25 -9.28
CA GLU A 62 -2.58 -14.85 -10.44
C GLU A 62 -1.87 -13.74 -11.22
N THR A 63 -1.39 -12.72 -10.51
CA THR A 63 -0.66 -11.61 -11.12
C THR A 63 0.64 -12.08 -11.77
N ALA A 64 1.37 -12.99 -11.12
CA ALA A 64 2.58 -13.59 -11.68
C ALA A 64 2.29 -14.34 -12.99
N SER A 65 1.17 -15.08 -13.03
CA SER A 65 0.71 -15.82 -14.21
C SER A 65 0.32 -14.88 -15.35
N GLU A 66 -0.44 -13.81 -15.07
CA GLU A 66 -0.82 -12.79 -16.05
C GLU A 66 0.41 -12.07 -16.62
N LEU A 67 1.36 -11.70 -15.77
CA LEU A 67 2.61 -11.02 -16.16
C LEU A 67 3.65 -11.97 -16.77
N LYS A 68 3.37 -13.29 -16.82
CA LYS A 68 4.31 -14.34 -17.26
C LYS A 68 5.68 -14.24 -16.56
N LYS A 69 5.67 -13.91 -15.26
CA LYS A 69 6.87 -13.75 -14.43
C LYS A 69 6.89 -14.79 -13.32
N PRO A 70 8.08 -15.22 -12.87
CA PRO A 70 8.17 -16.07 -11.68
C PRO A 70 7.60 -15.37 -10.46
N GLU A 71 6.75 -16.06 -9.70
CA GLU A 71 6.13 -15.54 -8.48
C GLU A 71 7.17 -15.02 -7.48
N ALA A 72 8.28 -15.75 -7.30
CA ALA A 72 9.38 -15.35 -6.44
C ALA A 72 10.00 -14.00 -6.84
N GLN A 73 10.10 -13.73 -8.14
CA GLN A 73 10.59 -12.45 -8.65
C GLN A 73 9.57 -11.32 -8.40
N LEU A 74 8.28 -11.63 -8.56
CA LEU A 74 7.20 -10.68 -8.29
C LEU A 74 7.15 -10.32 -6.79
N LYS A 75 7.19 -11.33 -5.91
CA LYS A 75 7.24 -11.15 -4.44
C LYS A 75 8.40 -10.24 -4.04
N LYS A 76 9.60 -10.53 -4.53
CA LYS A 76 10.78 -9.71 -4.24
C LYS A 76 10.60 -8.25 -4.66
N ARG A 77 10.07 -7.99 -5.86
CA ARG A 77 9.79 -6.63 -6.34
C ARG A 77 8.77 -5.91 -5.47
N LEU A 78 7.72 -6.61 -5.02
CA LEU A 78 6.71 -6.06 -4.13
C LEU A 78 7.28 -5.75 -2.75
N GLU A 79 8.16 -6.60 -2.21
CA GLU A 79 8.86 -6.37 -0.95
C GLU A 79 9.79 -5.16 -1.03
N ASP A 80 10.60 -5.05 -2.09
CA ASP A 80 11.49 -3.92 -2.32
C ASP A 80 10.71 -2.59 -2.41
N ALA A 81 9.60 -2.58 -3.15
CA ALA A 81 8.73 -1.42 -3.26
C ALA A 81 8.05 -1.07 -1.93
N ARG A 82 7.60 -2.08 -1.16
CA ARG A 82 7.06 -1.86 0.20
C ARG A 82 8.09 -1.22 1.12
N GLY A 83 9.36 -1.65 1.07
CA GLY A 83 10.43 -1.04 1.86
C GLY A 83 10.63 0.44 1.54
N LYS A 84 10.58 0.82 0.25
CA LYS A 84 10.68 2.22 -0.17
C LYS A 84 9.47 3.05 0.26
N LEU A 85 8.25 2.52 0.10
CA LEU A 85 7.02 3.17 0.58
C LEU A 85 7.04 3.34 2.10
N PHE A 86 7.54 2.35 2.84
CA PHE A 86 7.72 2.44 4.29
C PHE A 86 8.68 3.58 4.66
N ALA A 87 9.86 3.62 4.05
CA ALA A 87 10.84 4.69 4.28
C ALA A 87 10.31 6.09 3.91
N ALA A 88 9.48 6.18 2.87
CA ALA A 88 8.80 7.42 2.51
C ALA A 88 7.72 7.80 3.54
N ARG A 89 7.01 6.82 4.11
CA ARG A 89 5.99 7.01 5.15
C ARG A 89 6.60 7.45 6.48
N GLU A 90 7.75 6.91 6.86
CA GLU A 90 8.46 7.32 8.10
C GLU A 90 8.84 8.80 8.12
N LYS A 91 8.96 9.45 6.96
CA LYS A 91 9.21 10.89 6.86
C LYS A 91 7.96 11.75 7.10
N ARG A 92 6.77 11.14 7.18
CA ARG A 92 5.51 11.86 7.43
C ARG A 92 5.38 12.21 8.91
N ILE A 93 4.62 13.26 9.21
CA ILE A 93 4.28 13.61 10.59
C ILE A 93 3.49 12.44 11.15
N HIS A 94 4.08 11.74 12.12
CA HIS A 94 3.41 10.64 12.79
C HIS A 94 2.22 11.21 13.56
N PRO A 95 1.02 10.61 13.49
CA PRO A 95 0.00 10.92 14.48
C PRO A 95 0.59 10.68 15.86
N HIS A 96 0.19 11.49 16.87
CA HIS A 96 0.63 11.30 18.25
C HIS A 96 0.28 9.88 18.71
N LYS A 97 1.22 8.94 18.54
CA LYS A 97 1.16 7.58 19.03
C LYS A 97 2.14 7.50 20.19
N ASP A 98 1.60 7.19 21.36
CA ASP A 98 2.32 6.66 22.51
C ASP A 98 3.28 5.55 22.04
N ASP A 99 4.51 5.54 22.56
CA ASP A 99 5.68 4.72 22.14
C ASP A 99 5.50 3.21 22.34
N LYS A 100 4.45 2.62 21.77
CA LYS A 100 4.35 1.17 21.61
C LYS A 100 4.72 0.82 20.18
N ILE A 101 5.97 0.41 20.04
CA ILE A 101 6.52 -0.31 18.89
C ILE A 101 5.61 -1.50 18.60
N LEU A 102 4.64 -1.31 17.70
CA LEU A 102 3.91 -2.40 17.07
C LEU A 102 4.75 -2.82 15.86
N THR A 103 5.61 -3.79 16.10
CA THR A 103 6.17 -4.68 15.09
C THR A 103 5.04 -5.35 14.30
N ASP A 104 4.48 -4.67 13.31
CA ASP A 104 3.70 -5.32 12.26
C ASP A 104 4.65 -5.83 11.19
N TRP A 105 5.43 -6.83 11.60
CA TRP A 105 6.37 -7.57 10.78
C TRP A 105 5.78 -8.89 10.23
N ASN A 106 4.46 -9.08 10.31
CA ASN A 106 3.79 -10.31 9.86
C ASN A 106 2.43 -10.08 9.16
N GLY A 107 2.23 -8.94 8.50
CA GLY A 107 1.02 -8.69 7.69
C GLY A 107 1.05 -9.33 6.29
N LEU A 108 1.85 -10.39 6.07
CA LEU A 108 2.00 -11.09 4.78
C LEU A 108 1.36 -12.49 4.79
N MET A 109 0.57 -12.81 5.82
CA MET A 109 -0.13 -14.10 5.91
C MET A 109 -1.52 -13.96 6.54
N ILE A 110 -2.42 -13.22 5.90
CA ILE A 110 -3.86 -13.55 5.95
C ILE A 110 -4.43 -13.48 4.54
N ALA A 111 -4.23 -14.56 3.81
CA ALA A 111 -5.20 -15.09 2.86
C ALA A 111 -4.93 -16.61 2.73
N ALA A 112 -4.92 -17.29 3.88
CA ALA A 112 -5.13 -18.71 3.91
C ALA A 112 -6.64 -18.94 3.98
N LEU A 113 -7.15 -19.64 2.98
CA LEU A 113 -8.38 -20.44 3.01
C LEU A 113 -9.72 -19.69 3.05
N ALA A 114 -10.36 -19.61 1.88
CA ALA A 114 -11.77 -19.98 1.71
C ALA A 114 -11.93 -20.65 0.33
#